data_AF-A0A497QMK0-F1
#
_entry.id   AF-A0A497QMK0-F1
#
_cell.length_a   1.000
_cell.length_b   1.000
_cell.length_c   1.000
_cell.angle_alpha   90.00
_cell.angle_beta   90.00
_cell.angle_gamma   90.00
#
_symmetry.space_group_name_H-M   'P 1'
#
loop_
_entity.id
_entity.type
_entity.pdbx_description
1 polymer ?
#
loop_
_entity_poly.entity_id
_entity_poly.type
_entity_poly.pdbx_seq_one_letter_code
_entity_poly.pdbx_strand_id
1 'polypeptide(L)'
;VEEVFKKKEEDNLRKETESALTESAEKIVELTTSLEAKDEEVAKLQEQIEALEATIEDMSNDNKELSENLEQAKSEFEDKEKELLSKVEEAENKLVDFEKDLQAKARFEELKSEGVAATDEKAVEAQIAKIREMEDKEFAAYKAERIDLRKAILSELESSTDANSSDEDGADTEETASDNDVDTDVDDVDIEETADADVDDAFNSNNAMKAMAALLNLEKAPAETMLNKYKELGKALAEQMK
;
A
#
# COMPACT_ATOMS: atom_id res chain seq x y z
N VAL A 1 -15.63 29.91 113.73
CA VAL A 1 -15.73 30.81 112.56
C VAL A 1 -14.67 30.47 111.52
N GLU A 2 -13.38 30.38 111.89
CA GLU A 2 -12.30 29.97 110.98
C GLU A 2 -12.50 28.59 110.31
N GLU A 3 -12.95 27.57 111.03
CA GLU A 3 -13.21 26.24 110.45
C GLU A 3 -14.26 26.27 109.34
N VAL A 4 -15.26 27.16 109.45
CA VAL A 4 -16.32 27.32 108.44
C VAL A 4 -15.77 27.97 107.17
N PHE A 5 -14.85 28.94 107.32
CA PHE A 5 -14.18 29.57 106.19
C PHE A 5 -13.22 28.60 105.50
N LYS A 6 -12.40 27.85 106.25
CA LYS A 6 -11.51 26.82 105.69
C LYS A 6 -12.29 25.75 104.92
N LYS A 7 -13.40 25.25 105.50
CA LYS A 7 -14.26 24.27 104.83
C LYS A 7 -14.88 24.81 103.55
N LYS A 8 -15.34 26.07 103.55
CA LYS A 8 -15.89 26.72 102.36
C LYS A 8 -14.84 26.94 101.27
N GLU A 9 -13.61 27.28 101.66
CA GLU A 9 -12.48 27.41 100.75
C GLU A 9 -12.10 26.06 100.13
N GLU A 10 -12.04 25.00 100.94
CA GLU A 10 -11.80 23.63 100.48
C GLU A 10 -12.90 23.12 99.53
N ASP A 11 -14.18 23.39 99.84
CA ASP A 11 -15.31 23.06 98.98
C ASP A 11 -15.26 23.80 97.63
N ASN A 12 -14.82 25.06 97.63
CA ASN A 12 -14.64 25.83 96.39
C ASN A 12 -13.48 25.28 95.55
N LEU A 13 -12.35 24.99 96.18
CA LEU A 13 -11.16 24.42 95.52
C LEU A 13 -11.48 23.05 94.91
N ARG A 14 -12.29 22.25 95.61
CA ARG A 14 -12.81 20.99 95.08
C ARG A 14 -13.72 21.20 93.87
N LYS A 15 -14.60 22.18 93.88
CA LYS A 15 -15.46 22.48 92.71
C LYS A 15 -14.66 22.97 91.51
N GLU A 16 -13.66 23.81 91.72
CA GLU A 16 -12.77 24.28 90.65
C GLU A 16 -11.99 23.11 90.04
N THR A 17 -11.46 22.21 90.88
CA THR A 17 -10.75 21.02 90.39
C THR A 17 -11.69 20.05 89.66
N GLU A 18 -12.91 19.81 90.16
CA GLU A 18 -13.93 19.00 89.47
C GLU A 18 -14.35 19.62 88.13
N SER A 19 -14.51 20.94 88.06
CA SER A 19 -14.82 21.67 86.82
C SER A 19 -13.68 21.55 85.80
N ALA A 20 -12.43 21.77 86.22
CA ALA A 20 -11.26 21.65 85.35
C ALA A 20 -11.05 20.21 84.85
N LEU A 21 -11.31 19.21 85.70
CA LEU A 21 -11.30 17.80 85.31
C LEU A 21 -12.36 17.49 84.27
N THR A 22 -13.57 18.04 84.43
CA THR A 22 -14.68 17.85 83.48
C THR A 22 -14.34 18.47 82.13
N GLU A 23 -13.87 19.72 82.12
CA GLU A 23 -13.44 20.41 80.90
C GLU A 23 -12.29 19.67 80.20
N SER A 24 -11.30 19.19 80.95
CA SER A 24 -10.22 18.38 80.39
C SER A 24 -10.73 17.06 79.82
N ALA A 25 -11.69 16.40 80.47
CA ALA A 25 -12.27 15.16 79.97
C ALA A 25 -13.06 15.38 78.67
N GLU A 26 -13.85 16.46 78.59
CA GLU A 26 -14.56 16.85 77.37
C GLU A 26 -13.58 17.15 76.23
N LYS A 27 -12.50 17.88 76.51
CA LYS A 27 -11.48 18.18 75.50
C LYS A 27 -10.75 16.93 75.02
N ILE A 28 -10.48 15.97 75.91
CA ILE A 28 -9.89 14.68 75.54
C ILE A 28 -10.84 13.95 74.58
N VAL A 29 -12.13 13.87 74.88
CA VAL A 29 -13.12 13.21 74.00
C VAL A 29 -13.17 13.88 72.62
N GLU A 30 -13.22 15.21 72.56
CA GLU A 30 -13.21 15.95 71.30
C GLU A 30 -11.96 15.64 70.47
N LEU A 31 -10.77 15.70 71.09
CA LEU A 31 -9.51 15.39 70.40
C LEU A 31 -9.44 13.93 69.95
N THR A 32 -9.92 12.98 70.75
CA THR A 32 -9.98 11.55 70.38
C THR A 32 -10.87 11.35 69.16
N THR A 33 -12.08 11.91 69.14
CA THR A 33 -12.98 11.79 67.97
C THR A 33 -12.41 12.45 66.72
N SER A 34 -11.73 13.60 66.87
CA SER A 34 -11.07 14.25 65.74
C SER A 34 -9.87 13.44 65.23
N LEU A 35 -9.16 12.73 66.11
CA LEU A 35 -8.04 11.87 65.72
C LEU A 35 -8.56 10.66 64.94
N GLU A 36 -9.59 9.98 65.44
CA GLU A 36 -10.23 8.83 64.78
C GLU A 36 -10.73 9.21 63.38
N ALA A 37 -11.41 10.35 63.23
CA ALA A 37 -11.85 10.84 61.93
C ALA A 37 -10.68 11.12 60.96
N LYS A 38 -9.53 11.57 61.47
CA LYS A 38 -8.33 11.80 60.66
C LYS A 38 -7.64 10.50 60.28
N ASP A 39 -7.62 9.52 61.18
CA ASP A 39 -7.06 8.19 60.89
C ASP A 39 -7.87 7.49 59.77
N GLU A 40 -9.20 7.61 59.78
CA GLU A 40 -10.07 7.13 58.70
C GLU A 40 -9.78 7.83 57.36
N GLU A 41 -9.60 9.16 57.38
CA GLU A 41 -9.26 9.93 56.17
C GLU A 41 -7.91 9.51 55.60
N VAL A 42 -6.90 9.28 56.44
CA VAL A 42 -5.58 8.81 56.04
C VAL A 42 -5.65 7.41 55.41
N ALA A 43 -6.38 6.48 56.03
CA ALA A 43 -6.56 5.14 55.47
C ALA A 43 -7.21 5.17 54.08
N LYS A 44 -8.25 5.99 53.90
CA LYS A 44 -8.91 6.17 52.60
C LYS A 44 -7.97 6.78 51.55
N LEU A 45 -7.16 7.76 51.93
CA LEU A 45 -6.18 8.35 51.01
C LEU A 45 -5.09 7.35 50.63
N GLN A 46 -4.67 6.47 51.54
CA GLN A 46 -3.72 5.40 51.24
C GLN A 46 -4.29 4.41 50.22
N GLU A 47 -5.54 3.95 50.39
CA GLU A 47 -6.20 3.08 49.40
C GLU A 47 -6.29 3.74 48.01
N GLN A 48 -6.57 5.05 47.97
CA GLN A 48 -6.59 5.80 46.71
C GLN A 48 -5.22 5.91 46.06
N ILE A 49 -4.16 6.08 46.85
CA ILE A 49 -2.78 6.11 46.35
C ILE A 49 -2.41 4.76 45.74
N GLU A 50 -2.67 3.66 46.45
CA GLU A 50 -2.37 2.30 45.96
C GLU A 50 -3.11 2.00 44.63
N ALA A 51 -4.38 2.40 44.52
CA ALA A 51 -5.14 2.23 43.29
C ALA A 51 -4.59 3.07 42.12
N LEU A 52 -4.15 4.30 42.40
CA LEU A 52 -3.54 5.17 41.39
C LEU A 52 -2.16 4.66 40.95
N GLU A 53 -1.35 4.15 41.88
CA GLU A 53 -0.06 3.54 41.58
C GLU A 53 -0.21 2.33 40.66
N ALA A 54 -1.18 1.44 40.93
CA ALA A 54 -1.49 0.32 40.05
C ALA A 54 -1.90 0.78 38.63
N THR A 55 -2.74 1.82 38.55
CA THR A 55 -3.16 2.38 37.26
C THR A 55 -1.97 2.96 36.48
N ILE A 56 -1.04 3.63 37.17
CA ILE A 56 0.17 4.18 36.55
C ILE A 56 1.08 3.06 36.03
N GLU A 57 1.21 1.96 36.77
CA GLU A 57 2.00 0.80 36.36
C GLU A 57 1.40 0.17 35.09
N ASP A 58 0.08 -0.06 35.06
CA ASP A 58 -0.62 -0.59 33.89
C ASP A 58 -0.43 0.31 32.66
N MET A 59 -0.67 1.62 32.81
CA MET A 59 -0.47 2.58 31.72
C MET A 59 0.99 2.67 31.25
N SER A 60 1.96 2.47 32.16
CA SER A 60 3.38 2.45 31.80
C SER A 60 3.72 1.21 30.97
N ASN A 61 3.15 0.06 31.31
CA ASN A 61 3.33 -1.17 30.55
C ASN A 61 2.70 -1.07 29.15
N ASP A 62 1.47 -0.56 29.07
CA ASP A 62 0.77 -0.33 27.79
C ASP A 62 1.57 0.61 26.88
N ASN A 63 2.11 1.71 27.43
CA ASN A 63 2.93 2.64 26.65
C ASN A 63 4.21 1.99 26.11
N LYS A 64 4.82 1.10 26.90
CA LYS A 64 6.01 0.37 26.45
C LYS A 64 5.67 -0.58 25.31
N GLU A 65 4.61 -1.35 25.43
CA GLU A 65 4.15 -2.28 24.39
C GLU A 65 3.78 -1.52 23.10
N LEU A 66 3.03 -0.42 23.21
CA LEU A 66 2.68 0.43 22.07
C LEU A 66 3.92 1.02 21.39
N SER A 67 4.92 1.43 22.18
CA SER A 67 6.18 1.96 21.62
C SER A 67 6.97 0.88 20.86
N GLU A 68 7.02 -0.35 21.37
CA GLU A 68 7.69 -1.48 20.71
C GLU A 68 6.98 -1.86 19.41
N ASN A 69 5.65 -1.96 19.44
CA ASN A 69 4.84 -2.26 18.27
C ASN A 69 4.97 -1.18 17.18
N LEU A 70 5.03 0.09 17.58
CA LEU A 70 5.18 1.21 16.65
C LEU A 70 6.55 1.19 15.96
N GLU A 71 7.62 0.83 16.68
CA GLU A 71 8.95 0.71 16.10
C GLU A 71 9.04 -0.47 15.12
N GLN A 72 8.46 -1.62 15.49
CA GLN A 72 8.38 -2.76 14.59
C GLN A 72 7.60 -2.41 13.31
N ALA A 73 6.43 -1.77 13.43
CA ALA A 73 5.61 -1.38 12.29
C ALA A 73 6.34 -0.41 11.35
N LYS A 74 7.14 0.52 11.89
CA LYS A 74 7.97 1.42 11.07
C LYS A 74 9.04 0.65 10.28
N SER A 75 9.76 -0.26 10.95
CA SER A 75 10.77 -1.08 10.27
C SER A 75 10.15 -1.91 9.13
N GLU A 76 9.01 -2.55 9.39
CA GLU A 76 8.30 -3.32 8.36
C GLU A 76 7.81 -2.46 7.20
N PHE A 77 7.39 -1.22 7.48
CA PHE A 77 6.98 -0.27 6.45
C PHE A 77 8.17 0.14 5.57
N GLU A 78 9.32 0.49 6.17
CA GLU A 78 10.53 0.87 5.43
C GLU A 78 11.04 -0.27 4.53
N ASP A 79 10.96 -1.52 4.99
CA ASP A 79 11.36 -2.69 4.21
C ASP A 79 10.41 -2.92 3.02
N LYS A 80 9.10 -2.79 3.23
CA LYS A 80 8.10 -2.88 2.16
C LYS A 80 8.23 -1.73 1.15
N GLU A 81 8.56 -0.53 1.60
CA GLU A 81 8.80 0.62 0.72
C GLU A 81 9.98 0.35 -0.22
N LYS A 82 11.11 -0.16 0.31
CA LYS A 82 12.26 -0.54 -0.50
C LYS A 82 11.93 -1.65 -1.50
N GLU A 83 11.19 -2.68 -1.06
CA GLU A 83 10.76 -3.77 -1.94
C GLU A 83 9.89 -3.26 -3.09
N LEU A 84 8.93 -2.38 -2.80
CA LEU A 84 8.05 -1.79 -3.82
C LEU A 84 8.83 -0.91 -4.80
N LEU A 85 9.77 -0.10 -4.32
CA LEU A 85 10.63 0.72 -5.19
C LEU A 85 11.44 -0.15 -6.16
N SER A 86 12.05 -1.24 -5.68
CA SER A 86 12.78 -2.19 -6.53
C SER A 86 11.87 -2.83 -7.59
N LYS A 87 10.65 -3.23 -7.22
CA LYS A 87 9.69 -3.82 -8.17
C LYS A 87 9.21 -2.81 -9.22
N VAL A 88 9.04 -1.56 -8.84
CA VAL A 88 8.69 -0.47 -9.78
C VAL A 88 9.81 -0.26 -10.78
N GLU A 89 11.07 -0.16 -10.31
CA GLU A 89 12.23 -0.01 -11.20
C GLU A 89 12.37 -1.20 -12.18
N GLU A 90 12.18 -2.43 -11.71
CA GLU A 90 12.17 -3.61 -12.58
C GLU A 90 11.04 -3.59 -13.61
N ALA A 91 9.84 -3.14 -13.22
CA ALA A 91 8.69 -3.03 -14.12
C ALA A 91 8.89 -1.93 -15.17
N GLU A 92 9.46 -0.79 -14.77
CA GLU A 92 9.79 0.32 -15.68
C GLU A 92 10.80 -0.13 -16.74
N ASN A 93 11.87 -0.83 -16.34
CA ASN A 93 12.85 -1.35 -17.28
C ASN A 93 12.24 -2.35 -18.28
N LYS A 94 11.37 -3.26 -17.81
CA LYS A 94 10.64 -4.19 -18.69
C LYS A 94 9.71 -3.46 -19.65
N LEU A 95 9.05 -2.39 -19.20
CA LEU A 95 8.16 -1.59 -20.03
C LEU A 95 8.94 -0.92 -21.16
N VAL A 96 10.11 -0.34 -20.85
CA VAL A 96 11.01 0.23 -21.87
C VAL A 96 11.43 -0.82 -22.90
N ASP A 97 11.77 -2.04 -22.47
CA ASP A 97 12.08 -3.13 -23.40
C ASP A 97 10.89 -3.52 -24.29
N PHE A 98 9.68 -3.62 -23.72
CA PHE A 98 8.47 -3.88 -24.49
C PHE A 98 8.16 -2.76 -25.50
N GLU A 99 8.37 -1.50 -25.12
CA GLU A 99 8.21 -0.36 -26.03
C GLU A 99 9.18 -0.45 -27.21
N LYS A 100 10.47 -0.76 -26.94
CA LYS A 100 11.46 -0.98 -27.99
C LYS A 100 11.06 -2.12 -28.93
N ASP A 101 10.55 -3.23 -28.40
CA ASP A 101 10.10 -4.37 -29.21
C ASP A 101 8.89 -4.02 -30.08
N LEU A 102 7.92 -3.28 -29.55
CA LEU A 102 6.77 -2.79 -30.32
C LEU A 102 7.21 -1.82 -31.43
N GLN A 103 8.12 -0.90 -31.13
CA GLN A 103 8.68 0.03 -32.12
C GLN A 103 9.45 -0.71 -33.20
N ALA A 104 10.30 -1.67 -32.84
CA ALA A 104 11.04 -2.50 -33.79
C ALA A 104 10.10 -3.24 -34.74
N LYS A 105 9.01 -3.82 -34.20
CA LYS A 105 8.00 -4.51 -34.99
C LYS A 105 7.28 -3.58 -35.96
N ALA A 106 6.85 -2.41 -35.50
CA ALA A 106 6.19 -1.41 -36.35
C ALA A 106 7.13 -0.94 -37.48
N ARG A 107 8.38 -0.63 -37.14
CA ARG A 107 9.42 -0.25 -38.10
C ARG A 107 9.73 -1.36 -39.11
N PHE A 108 9.70 -2.62 -38.69
CA PHE A 108 9.89 -3.75 -39.61
C PHE A 108 8.74 -3.87 -40.61
N GLU A 109 7.49 -3.70 -40.17
CA GLU A 109 6.32 -3.68 -41.06
C GLU A 109 6.39 -2.51 -42.06
N GLU A 110 6.89 -1.34 -41.64
CA GLU A 110 7.16 -0.25 -42.57
C GLU A 110 8.17 -0.66 -43.66
N LEU A 111 9.29 -1.27 -43.28
CA LEU A 111 10.29 -1.75 -44.26
C LEU A 111 9.71 -2.81 -45.20
N LYS A 112 8.79 -3.64 -44.69
CA LYS A 112 8.08 -4.65 -45.47
C LYS A 112 7.14 -4.01 -46.49
N SER A 113 6.41 -2.97 -46.10
CA SER A 113 5.54 -2.19 -47.00
C SER A 113 6.31 -1.53 -48.15
N GLU A 114 7.54 -1.08 -47.88
CA GLU A 114 8.45 -0.50 -48.88
C GLU A 114 9.21 -1.57 -49.70
N GLY A 115 9.00 -2.85 -49.39
CA GLY A 115 9.66 -4.01 -50.01
C GLY A 115 11.18 -4.02 -49.84
N VAL A 116 11.68 -3.46 -48.74
CA VAL A 116 13.12 -3.44 -48.38
C VAL A 116 13.44 -4.24 -47.10
N ALA A 117 12.43 -4.89 -46.53
CA ALA A 117 12.60 -5.84 -45.43
C ALA A 117 13.37 -7.08 -45.90
N ALA A 118 14.13 -7.66 -44.97
CA ALA A 118 14.70 -8.99 -45.15
C ALA A 118 13.58 -10.04 -45.26
N THR A 119 13.85 -11.11 -46.00
CA THR A 119 12.92 -12.24 -46.21
C THR A 119 13.38 -13.50 -45.49
N ASP A 120 14.69 -13.68 -45.31
CA ASP A 120 15.25 -14.84 -44.62
C ASP A 120 15.14 -14.66 -43.11
N GLU A 121 14.66 -15.68 -42.40
CA GLU A 121 14.41 -15.69 -40.95
C GLU A 121 15.57 -15.08 -40.13
N LYS A 122 16.80 -15.55 -40.38
CA LYS A 122 18.00 -15.02 -39.70
C LYS A 122 18.30 -13.56 -40.04
N ALA A 123 18.00 -13.13 -41.26
CA ALA A 123 18.20 -11.73 -41.68
C ALA A 123 17.08 -10.82 -41.14
N VAL A 124 15.87 -11.35 -40.98
CA VAL A 124 14.74 -10.69 -40.30
C VAL A 124 15.08 -10.43 -38.85
N GLU A 125 15.53 -11.44 -38.11
CA GLU A 125 15.95 -11.28 -36.71
C GLU A 125 17.06 -10.24 -36.56
N ALA A 126 18.09 -10.31 -37.42
CA ALA A 126 19.18 -9.34 -37.40
C ALA A 126 18.71 -7.92 -37.75
N GLN A 127 17.77 -7.76 -38.68
CA GLN A 127 17.21 -6.46 -39.04
C GLN A 127 16.33 -5.90 -37.92
N ILE A 128 15.49 -6.73 -37.28
CA ILE A 128 14.66 -6.36 -36.12
C ILE A 128 15.55 -5.94 -34.94
N ALA A 129 16.57 -6.73 -34.61
CA ALA A 129 17.52 -6.39 -33.55
C ALA A 129 18.25 -5.06 -33.84
N LYS A 130 18.59 -4.80 -35.11
CA LYS A 130 19.23 -3.56 -35.53
C LYS A 130 18.32 -2.34 -35.40
N ILE A 131 17.06 -2.43 -35.81
CA ILE A 131 16.11 -1.31 -35.75
C ILE A 131 15.49 -1.12 -34.35
N ARG A 132 15.58 -2.12 -33.46
CA ARG A 132 15.13 -2.04 -32.06
C ARG A 132 15.88 -0.97 -31.27
N GLU A 133 17.19 -0.85 -31.50
CA GLU A 133 18.03 0.11 -30.78
C GLU A 133 18.19 1.46 -31.51
N MET A 134 17.58 1.63 -32.69
CA MET A 134 17.66 2.88 -33.45
C MET A 134 16.78 3.97 -32.87
N GLU A 135 17.23 5.22 -32.93
CA GLU A 135 16.34 6.37 -32.76
C GLU A 135 15.49 6.60 -34.02
N ASP A 136 14.38 7.33 -33.91
CA ASP A 136 13.47 7.57 -35.05
C ASP A 136 14.17 8.21 -36.25
N LYS A 137 15.11 9.13 -35.99
CA LYS A 137 15.90 9.79 -37.04
C LYS A 137 16.85 8.82 -37.73
N GLU A 138 17.47 7.94 -36.97
CA GLU A 138 18.38 6.91 -37.50
C GLU A 138 17.61 5.89 -38.33
N PHE A 139 16.44 5.48 -37.86
CA PHE A 139 15.56 4.60 -38.59
C PHE A 139 15.08 5.23 -39.91
N ALA A 140 14.69 6.50 -39.90
CA ALA A 140 14.28 7.21 -41.12
C ALA A 140 15.40 7.25 -42.17
N ALA A 141 16.64 7.51 -41.75
CA ALA A 141 17.81 7.49 -42.62
C ALA A 141 18.09 6.07 -43.15
N TYR A 142 18.04 5.06 -42.28
CA TYR A 142 18.21 3.66 -42.65
C TYR A 142 17.17 3.19 -43.67
N LYS A 143 15.90 3.54 -43.47
CA LYS A 143 14.80 3.24 -44.40
C LYS A 143 15.06 3.88 -45.77
N ALA A 144 15.43 5.16 -45.81
CA ALA A 144 15.73 5.86 -47.06
C ALA A 144 16.90 5.21 -47.81
N GLU A 145 18.00 4.90 -47.10
CA GLU A 145 19.17 4.22 -47.69
C GLU A 145 18.78 2.87 -48.30
N ARG A 146 17.94 2.08 -47.62
CA ARG A 146 17.49 0.77 -48.11
C ARG A 146 16.62 0.91 -49.37
N ILE A 147 15.76 1.92 -49.44
CA ILE A 147 14.94 2.21 -50.62
C ILE A 147 15.83 2.64 -51.80
N ASP A 148 16.80 3.51 -51.56
CA ASP A 148 17.71 3.99 -52.59
C ASP A 148 18.60 2.87 -53.13
N LEU A 149 19.11 1.98 -52.26
CA LEU A 149 19.83 0.78 -52.66
C LEU A 149 18.96 -0.15 -53.53
N ARG A 150 17.69 -0.38 -53.14
CA ARG A 150 16.77 -1.19 -53.95
C ARG A 150 16.56 -0.58 -55.34
N LYS A 151 16.32 0.73 -55.42
CA LYS A 151 16.16 1.44 -56.69
C LYS A 151 17.41 1.32 -57.56
N ALA A 152 18.60 1.52 -56.98
CA ALA A 152 19.86 1.39 -57.71
C ALA A 152 20.06 -0.02 -58.28
N ILE A 153 19.77 -1.07 -57.49
CA ILE A 153 19.84 -2.47 -57.93
C ILE A 153 18.84 -2.75 -59.06
N LEU A 154 17.61 -2.25 -58.94
CA LEU A 154 16.59 -2.42 -60.00
C LEU A 154 17.00 -1.74 -61.30
N SER A 155 17.50 -0.50 -61.24
CA SER A 155 18.01 0.21 -62.43
C SER A 155 19.22 -0.49 -63.06
N GLU A 156 20.12 -1.06 -62.26
CA GLU A 156 21.25 -1.84 -62.76
C GLU A 156 20.78 -3.13 -63.46
N LEU A 157 19.84 -3.86 -62.86
CA LEU A 157 19.24 -5.05 -63.46
C LEU A 157 18.53 -4.73 -64.79
N GLU A 158 17.72 -3.67 -64.85
CA GLU A 158 17.06 -3.23 -66.09
C GLU A 158 18.10 -2.95 -67.20
N SER A 159 19.14 -2.17 -66.88
CA SER A 159 20.19 -1.85 -67.85
C SER A 159 21.00 -3.06 -68.33
N SER A 160 21.15 -4.09 -67.48
CA SER A 160 21.84 -5.33 -67.84
C SER A 160 20.98 -6.26 -68.72
N THR A 161 19.66 -6.11 -68.67
CA THR A 161 18.71 -6.92 -69.44
C THR A 161 18.59 -6.40 -70.88
N ASP A 162 18.60 -5.07 -71.07
CA ASP A 162 18.58 -4.44 -72.40
C ASP A 162 19.87 -4.65 -73.21
N ALA A 163 20.99 -4.96 -72.56
CA ALA A 163 22.26 -5.26 -73.24
C ALA A 163 22.33 -6.69 -73.79
N ASN A 164 21.35 -7.56 -73.49
CA ASN A 164 21.35 -8.97 -73.88
C ASN A 164 20.16 -9.36 -74.78
N SER A 165 19.38 -8.39 -75.29
CA SER A 165 18.19 -8.61 -76.11
C SER A 165 18.36 -8.22 -77.59
N SER A 166 19.56 -8.38 -78.15
CA SER A 166 19.77 -8.34 -79.59
C SER A 166 20.26 -9.70 -80.10
N ASP A 167 19.34 -10.66 -80.22
CA ASP A 167 19.19 -11.47 -81.45
C ASP A 167 18.07 -12.53 -81.34
N GLU A 168 17.32 -12.61 -82.44
CA GLU A 168 16.36 -13.63 -82.92
C GLU A 168 14.87 -13.61 -82.50
N ASP A 169 14.11 -12.93 -83.38
CA ASP A 169 13.06 -13.45 -84.28
C ASP A 169 11.71 -13.95 -83.73
N GLY A 170 10.66 -13.59 -84.48
CA GLY A 170 9.27 -13.59 -84.03
C GLY A 170 8.47 -14.86 -84.30
N ALA A 171 7.28 -14.92 -83.68
CA ALA A 171 5.99 -15.27 -84.29
C ALA A 171 4.90 -15.33 -83.21
N ASP A 172 3.99 -14.36 -83.28
CA ASP A 172 2.53 -14.51 -83.25
C ASP A 172 1.93 -15.82 -82.68
N THR A 173 1.15 -15.74 -81.59
CA THR A 173 -0.20 -16.35 -81.49
C THR A 173 -0.94 -16.03 -80.19
N GLU A 174 -2.12 -15.44 -80.38
CA GLU A 174 -3.42 -15.65 -79.71
C GLU A 174 -3.65 -15.47 -78.20
N GLU A 175 -4.78 -14.78 -77.97
CA GLU A 175 -5.61 -14.74 -76.77
C GLU A 175 -5.70 -16.09 -76.04
N THR A 176 -5.79 -16.03 -74.72
CA THR A 176 -6.96 -16.58 -74.01
C THR A 176 -6.99 -16.05 -72.58
N ALA A 177 -8.12 -15.43 -72.24
CA ALA A 177 -8.56 -15.30 -70.87
C ALA A 177 -8.80 -16.70 -70.28
N SER A 178 -8.40 -16.90 -69.02
CA SER A 178 -9.05 -17.87 -68.15
C SER A 178 -8.86 -17.46 -66.71
N ASP A 179 -10.01 -17.28 -66.07
CA ASP A 179 -10.25 -17.31 -64.65
C ASP A 179 -9.39 -18.37 -63.93
N ASN A 180 -8.98 -18.03 -62.71
CA ASN A 180 -8.93 -19.02 -61.65
C ASN A 180 -9.22 -18.35 -60.30
N ASP A 181 -10.51 -18.17 -60.01
CA ASP A 181 -11.06 -18.27 -58.66
C ASP A 181 -10.76 -19.69 -58.14
N VAL A 182 -10.00 -19.78 -57.04
CA VAL A 182 -10.09 -20.92 -56.11
C VAL A 182 -10.04 -20.36 -54.69
N ASP A 183 -11.26 -20.20 -54.17
CA ASP A 183 -11.70 -20.25 -52.78
C ASP A 183 -11.32 -21.60 -52.13
N THR A 184 -11.55 -21.76 -50.81
CA THR A 184 -11.37 -22.96 -49.94
C THR A 184 -9.99 -23.06 -49.24
N ASP A 185 -9.81 -23.24 -47.92
CA ASP A 185 -10.64 -23.59 -46.75
C ASP A 185 -9.90 -23.02 -45.50
N VAL A 186 -10.53 -22.31 -44.55
CA VAL A 186 -11.16 -22.81 -43.30
C VAL A 186 -10.64 -24.16 -42.78
N ASP A 187 -9.69 -24.11 -41.85
CA ASP A 187 -9.45 -25.05 -40.74
C ASP A 187 -8.83 -24.16 -39.64
N ASP A 188 -9.53 -23.68 -38.60
CA ASP A 188 -10.20 -24.37 -37.50
C ASP A 188 -9.32 -25.44 -36.82
N VAL A 189 -9.28 -25.38 -35.48
CA VAL A 189 -8.67 -26.34 -34.54
C VAL A 189 -7.15 -26.11 -34.29
N ASP A 190 -6.60 -25.93 -33.08
CA ASP A 190 -6.98 -26.40 -31.74
C ASP A 190 -6.45 -25.44 -30.67
N ILE A 191 -7.35 -25.01 -29.77
CA ILE A 191 -7.00 -24.46 -28.46
C ILE A 191 -6.94 -25.67 -27.53
N GLU A 192 -5.74 -26.17 -27.24
CA GLU A 192 -5.57 -27.13 -26.14
C GLU A 192 -5.52 -26.40 -24.80
N GLU A 193 -6.70 -26.40 -24.19
CA GLU A 193 -6.94 -26.47 -22.77
C GLU A 193 -6.17 -27.65 -22.14
N THR A 194 -5.25 -27.34 -21.21
CA THR A 194 -4.91 -28.29 -20.14
C THR A 194 -5.03 -27.57 -18.81
N ALA A 195 -6.21 -27.76 -18.22
CA ALA A 195 -6.45 -27.57 -16.80
C ALA A 195 -5.81 -28.69 -15.97
N ASP A 196 -5.67 -28.37 -14.69
CA ASP A 196 -5.64 -29.24 -13.51
C ASP A 196 -4.33 -29.92 -13.09
N ALA A 197 -3.78 -29.39 -11.99
CA ALA A 197 -3.69 -30.15 -10.74
C ALA A 197 -3.60 -29.21 -9.52
N ASP A 198 -4.72 -29.16 -8.79
CA ASP A 198 -4.89 -29.12 -7.32
C ASP A 198 -3.73 -28.68 -6.42
N VAL A 199 -3.99 -27.78 -5.46
CA VAL A 199 -4.16 -28.11 -4.02
C VAL A 199 -4.74 -26.89 -3.28
N ASP A 200 -5.89 -27.13 -2.65
CA ASP A 200 -6.50 -26.44 -1.50
C ASP A 200 -5.76 -25.25 -0.86
N ASP A 201 -6.30 -24.04 -1.03
CA ASP A 201 -6.31 -23.02 0.02
C ASP A 201 -7.46 -22.01 -0.18
N ALA A 202 -8.67 -22.56 -0.30
CA ALA A 202 -9.91 -21.79 -0.34
C ALA A 202 -10.39 -21.42 1.07
N PHE A 203 -9.54 -20.76 1.86
CA PHE A 203 -9.97 -20.04 3.06
C PHE A 203 -9.16 -18.74 3.15
N ASN A 204 -9.86 -17.60 3.12
CA ASN A 204 -9.42 -16.25 3.52
C ASN A 204 -9.14 -15.17 2.43
N SER A 205 -9.35 -15.43 1.13
CA SER A 205 -9.24 -14.36 0.10
C SER A 205 -10.41 -13.36 0.13
N ASN A 206 -11.59 -13.81 0.54
CA ASN A 206 -12.78 -12.97 0.68
C ASN A 206 -12.68 -11.95 1.84
N ASN A 207 -11.80 -12.18 2.81
CA ASN A 207 -11.60 -11.29 3.94
C ASN A 207 -10.58 -10.20 3.61
N ALA A 208 -9.52 -10.56 2.86
CA ALA A 208 -8.52 -9.61 2.36
C ALA A 208 -9.14 -8.61 1.38
N MET A 209 -9.98 -9.06 0.44
CA MET A 209 -10.69 -8.16 -0.47
C MET A 209 -11.72 -7.28 0.24
N LYS A 210 -12.42 -7.78 1.26
CA LYS A 210 -13.33 -6.97 2.09
C LYS A 210 -12.58 -5.94 2.94
N ALA A 211 -11.42 -6.29 3.49
CA ALA A 211 -10.57 -5.38 4.25
C ALA A 211 -9.99 -4.28 3.35
N MET A 212 -9.51 -4.62 2.14
CA MET A 212 -9.07 -3.64 1.15
C MET A 212 -10.23 -2.75 0.68
N ALA A 213 -11.42 -3.30 0.44
CA ALA A 213 -12.60 -2.52 0.08
C ALA A 213 -13.06 -1.58 1.23
N ALA A 214 -12.91 -1.99 2.49
CA ALA A 214 -13.17 -1.15 3.64
C ALA A 214 -12.13 -0.02 3.80
N LEU A 215 -10.85 -0.30 3.53
CA LEU A 215 -9.75 0.68 3.51
C LEU A 215 -9.93 1.73 2.41
N LEU A 216 -10.26 1.30 1.18
CA LEU A 216 -10.53 2.19 0.06
C LEU A 216 -11.80 3.05 0.26
N ASN A 217 -12.77 2.55 1.04
CA ASN A 217 -13.96 3.33 1.42
C ASN A 217 -13.69 4.34 2.56
N LEU A 218 -12.62 4.16 3.35
CA LEU A 218 -12.19 5.14 4.34
C LEU A 218 -11.46 6.32 3.70
N GLU A 219 -10.79 6.10 2.58
CA GLU A 219 -10.08 7.14 1.83
C GLU A 219 -11.02 8.10 1.07
N LYS A 220 -12.26 7.66 0.76
CA LYS A 220 -13.28 8.48 0.07
C LYS A 220 -14.28 9.18 0.98
N ALA A 221 -14.29 8.90 2.29
CA ALA A 221 -15.20 9.60 3.20
C ALA A 221 -14.57 10.95 3.57
N PRO A 222 -15.23 12.10 3.31
CA PRO A 222 -14.70 13.39 3.73
C PRO A 222 -14.50 13.36 5.25
N ALA A 223 -13.36 13.87 5.73
CA ALA A 223 -12.90 13.77 7.12
C ALA A 223 -13.97 14.19 8.16
N GLU A 224 -14.89 15.09 7.78
CA GLU A 224 -16.03 15.52 8.59
C GLU A 224 -17.00 14.37 8.93
N THR A 225 -17.12 13.36 8.08
CA THR A 225 -18.03 12.21 8.26
C THR A 225 -17.50 11.22 9.30
N MET A 226 -16.18 11.04 9.35
CA MET A 226 -15.52 10.17 10.34
C MET A 226 -15.53 10.82 11.72
N LEU A 227 -15.27 12.12 11.81
CA LEU A 227 -15.33 12.88 13.06
C LEU A 227 -16.72 12.79 13.71
N ASN A 228 -17.79 12.89 12.92
CA ASN A 228 -19.15 12.76 13.41
C ASN A 228 -19.46 11.35 13.92
N LYS A 229 -18.98 10.30 13.24
CA LYS A 229 -19.13 8.91 13.73
C LYS A 229 -18.41 8.68 15.07
N TYR A 230 -17.19 9.19 15.24
CA TYR A 230 -16.48 9.08 16.52
C TYR A 230 -17.17 9.85 17.64
N LYS A 231 -17.76 11.01 17.33
CA LYS A 231 -18.52 11.81 18.29
C LYS A 231 -19.82 11.11 18.71
N GLU A 232 -20.50 10.42 17.80
CA GLU A 232 -21.66 9.61 18.11
C GLU A 232 -21.30 8.37 18.92
N LEU A 233 -20.20 7.69 18.58
CA LEU A 233 -19.70 6.53 19.34
C LEU A 233 -19.33 6.92 20.78
N GLY A 234 -18.66 8.06 20.96
CA GLY A 234 -18.31 8.58 22.28
C GLY A 234 -19.54 8.96 23.12
N LYS A 235 -20.61 9.47 22.50
CA LYS A 235 -21.88 9.73 23.19
C LYS A 235 -22.57 8.43 23.60
N ALA A 236 -22.60 7.43 22.73
CA ALA A 236 -23.19 6.13 23.02
C ALA A 236 -22.46 5.41 24.18
N LEU A 237 -21.13 5.49 24.22
CA LEU A 237 -20.33 4.94 25.32
C LEU A 237 -20.63 5.66 26.65
N ALA A 238 -20.76 6.99 26.60
CA ALA A 238 -21.06 7.79 27.78
C ALA A 238 -22.49 7.56 28.32
N GLU A 239 -23.44 7.19 27.46
CA GLU A 239 -24.78 6.77 27.87
C GLU A 239 -24.80 5.35 28.47
N GLN A 240 -23.94 4.44 28.03
CA GLN A 240 -23.80 3.11 28.65
C GLN A 240 -23.09 3.13 30.01
N MET A 241 -22.32 4.18 30.30
CA MET A 241 -21.63 4.35 31.59
C MET A 241 -22.44 5.09 32.66
N LYS A 242 -23.71 5.42 32.39
CA LYS A 242 -24.66 5.99 33.37
C LYS A 242 -25.65 4.95 33.83
#